data_AF-A0A349MA82-F1
#
_entry.id   AF-A0A349MA82-F1
#
_cell.length_a   1.000
_cell.length_b   1.000
_cell.length_c   1.000
_cell.angle_alpha   90.00
_cell.angle_beta   90.00
_cell.angle_gamma   90.00
#
_symmetry.space_group_name_H-M   'P 1'
#
loop_
_entity.id
_entity.type
_entity.pdbx_description
1 polymer ?
#
loop_
_entity_poly.entity_id
_entity_poly.type
_entity_poly.pdbx_seq_one_letter_code
_entity_poly.pdbx_strand_id
1 'polypeptide(L)'
;MIQRLFRQSLHGLGVLWGSVTLVFLIFSQVPDPARAIAGQNERVEAIESFRAIHGLDLPLGQRYLRFLGELSPLGRTFDGGWGLKWPGLGTSYFGERPVVESLVESLPATMLLACSAMGMALVLGIFIGLFLAWRGDGALAKGIIGLATLGMSAPSFFVAILVAWGLGVVWYDYTGLPATGGWRVLDPF
;
A
#
# COMPACT_ATOMS: atom_id res chain seq x y z
N MET A 1 -3.03 1.30 -34.88
CA MET A 1 -2.21 1.43 -33.65
C MET A 1 -2.77 2.50 -32.69
N ILE A 2 -3.00 3.73 -33.16
CA ILE A 2 -3.52 4.87 -32.36
C ILE A 2 -4.85 4.56 -31.67
N GLN A 3 -5.82 3.96 -32.37
CA GLN A 3 -7.12 3.57 -31.77
C GLN A 3 -6.99 2.52 -30.66
N ARG A 4 -5.98 1.62 -30.74
CA ARG A 4 -5.74 0.62 -29.69
C ARG A 4 -5.12 1.26 -28.45
N LEU A 5 -4.13 2.12 -28.65
CA LEU A 5 -3.49 2.88 -27.58
C LEU A 5 -4.51 3.77 -26.85
N PHE A 6 -5.35 4.50 -27.59
CA PHE A 6 -6.40 5.33 -27.00
C PHE A 6 -7.38 4.51 -26.13
N ARG A 7 -7.84 3.36 -26.64
CA ARG A 7 -8.74 2.47 -25.89
C ARG A 7 -8.07 1.90 -24.64
N GLN A 8 -6.79 1.52 -24.72
CA GLN A 8 -6.03 1.03 -23.56
C GLN A 8 -5.84 2.11 -22.51
N SER A 9 -5.48 3.33 -22.91
CA SER A 9 -5.36 4.47 -22.00
C SER A 9 -6.70 4.81 -21.34
N LEU A 10 -7.80 4.77 -22.09
CA LEU A 10 -9.14 5.03 -21.55
C LEU A 10 -9.56 3.97 -20.52
N HIS A 11 -9.29 2.68 -20.80
CA HIS A 11 -9.51 1.62 -19.82
C HIS A 11 -8.65 1.80 -18.57
N GLY A 12 -7.36 2.13 -18.73
CA GLY A 12 -6.46 2.39 -17.61
C GLY A 12 -6.95 3.56 -16.75
N LEU A 13 -7.39 4.65 -17.36
CA LEU A 13 -8.00 5.79 -16.66
C LEU A 13 -9.29 5.39 -15.94
N GLY A 14 -10.14 4.58 -16.56
CA GLY A 14 -11.35 4.07 -15.92
C GLY A 14 -11.05 3.20 -14.69
N VAL A 15 -10.04 2.34 -14.78
CA VAL A 15 -9.59 1.50 -13.65
C VAL A 15 -9.00 2.36 -12.52
N LEU A 16 -8.15 3.34 -12.86
CA LEU A 16 -7.58 4.27 -11.88
C LEU A 16 -8.67 5.08 -11.18
N TRP A 17 -9.60 5.66 -11.96
CA TRP A 17 -10.72 6.41 -11.42
C TRP A 17 -11.61 5.54 -10.53
N GLY A 18 -11.93 4.31 -10.96
CA GLY A 18 -12.70 3.36 -10.16
C GLY A 18 -11.99 3.00 -8.85
N SER A 19 -10.68 2.74 -8.89
CA SER A 19 -9.85 2.44 -7.71
C SER A 19 -9.83 3.60 -6.72
N VAL A 20 -9.52 4.82 -7.19
CA VAL A 20 -9.49 6.03 -6.36
C VAL A 20 -10.86 6.33 -5.74
N THR A 21 -11.94 6.12 -6.50
CA THR A 21 -13.32 6.28 -6.02
C THR A 21 -13.66 5.24 -4.96
N LEU A 22 -13.29 3.98 -5.18
CA LEU A 22 -13.50 2.91 -4.23
C LEU A 22 -12.78 3.19 -2.91
N VAL A 23 -11.51 3.61 -2.98
CA VAL A 23 -10.73 4.02 -1.80
C VAL A 23 -11.43 5.18 -1.09
N PHE A 24 -11.82 6.24 -1.81
CA PHE A 24 -12.54 7.36 -1.20
C PHE A 24 -13.81 6.91 -0.49
N LEU A 25 -14.62 6.05 -1.13
CA LEU A 25 -15.85 5.53 -0.55
C LEU A 25 -15.56 4.72 0.72
N ILE A 26 -14.62 3.77 0.68
CA ILE A 26 -14.22 2.98 1.86
C ILE A 26 -13.81 3.91 3.00
N PHE A 27 -12.91 4.87 2.76
CA PHE A 27 -12.41 5.78 3.79
C PHE A 27 -13.46 6.80 4.26
N SER A 28 -14.44 7.14 3.42
CA SER A 28 -15.57 8.00 3.83
C SER A 28 -16.55 7.32 4.80
N GLN A 29 -16.54 5.98 4.87
CA GLN A 29 -17.38 5.20 5.79
C GLN A 29 -16.66 4.89 7.11
N VAL A 30 -15.35 5.11 7.20
CA VAL A 30 -14.56 4.92 8.42
C VAL A 30 -15.00 5.96 9.47
N PRO A 31 -14.98 5.62 10.78
CA PRO A 31 -15.28 6.57 11.84
C PRO A 31 -14.51 7.88 11.71
N ASP A 32 -15.17 8.98 12.08
CA ASP A 32 -14.69 10.34 11.91
C ASP A 32 -13.23 10.51 12.39
N PRO A 33 -12.29 10.84 11.49
CA PRO A 33 -10.88 10.96 11.84
C PRO A 33 -10.65 12.06 12.90
N ALA A 34 -11.48 13.11 12.92
CA ALA A 34 -11.40 14.15 13.94
C ALA A 34 -11.57 13.58 15.36
N ARG A 35 -12.53 12.65 15.54
CA ARG A 35 -12.77 11.96 16.82
C ARG A 35 -11.72 10.91 17.13
N ALA A 36 -11.19 10.24 16.10
CA ALA A 36 -10.14 9.24 16.27
C ALA A 36 -8.83 9.87 16.79
N ILE A 37 -8.54 11.11 16.40
CA ILE A 37 -7.32 11.83 16.79
C ILE A 37 -7.50 12.60 18.10
N ALA A 38 -8.62 13.31 18.24
CA ALA A 38 -8.92 14.08 19.44
C ALA A 38 -9.18 13.16 20.67
N GLY A 39 -9.64 11.92 20.44
CA GLY A 39 -10.02 11.02 21.53
C GLY A 39 -11.41 11.37 22.11
N GLN A 40 -11.91 10.52 23.01
CA GLN A 40 -13.32 10.60 23.45
C GLN A 40 -13.66 11.78 24.35
N ASN A 41 -12.66 12.46 24.94
CA ASN A 41 -12.85 13.50 25.96
C ASN A 41 -12.52 14.93 25.48
N GLU A 42 -12.22 15.12 24.19
CA GLU A 42 -11.91 16.44 23.69
C GLU A 42 -13.13 17.35 23.54
N ARG A 43 -12.89 18.66 23.61
CA ARG A 43 -13.97 19.65 23.50
C ARG A 43 -14.62 19.58 22.12
N VAL A 44 -15.95 19.64 22.09
CA VAL A 44 -16.74 19.61 20.86
C VAL A 44 -16.31 20.71 19.89
N GLU A 45 -15.96 21.90 20.40
CA GLU A 45 -15.50 23.02 19.57
C GLU A 45 -14.17 22.71 18.85
N ALA A 46 -13.27 21.95 19.47
CA ALA A 46 -11.99 21.56 18.86
C ALA A 46 -12.19 20.52 17.74
N ILE A 47 -13.16 19.62 17.92
CA ILE A 47 -13.51 18.62 16.90
C ILE A 47 -14.17 19.30 15.69
N GLU A 48 -15.06 20.27 15.92
CA GLU A 48 -15.72 21.01 14.84
C GLU A 48 -14.76 21.90 14.06
N SER A 49 -13.82 22.58 14.74
CA SER A 49 -12.79 23.37 14.06
C SER A 49 -11.88 22.51 13.21
N PHE A 50 -11.48 21.33 13.71
CA PHE A 50 -10.69 20.36 12.95
C PHE A 50 -11.44 19.90 11.69
N ARG A 51 -12.73 19.58 11.81
CA ARG A 51 -13.55 19.19 10.65
C ARG A 51 -13.60 20.29 9.60
N ALA A 52 -13.80 21.53 10.00
CA ALA A 52 -13.87 22.67 9.08
C ALA A 52 -12.53 22.90 8.34
N ILE A 53 -11.41 22.85 9.05
CA ILE A 53 -10.06 23.02 8.45
C ILE A 53 -9.78 21.93 7.41
N HIS A 54 -10.16 20.69 7.71
CA HIS A 54 -9.94 19.54 6.83
C HIS A 54 -11.07 19.30 5.81
N GLY A 55 -12.12 20.12 5.81
CA GLY A 55 -13.28 19.97 4.92
C GLY A 55 -14.04 18.66 5.12
N LEU A 56 -14.03 18.12 6.34
CA LEU A 56 -14.76 16.89 6.72
C LEU A 56 -16.25 17.16 6.94
N ASP A 57 -16.61 18.42 7.15
CA ASP A 57 -17.98 18.95 7.27
C ASP A 57 -18.69 19.12 5.92
N LEU A 58 -17.94 19.10 4.81
CA LEU A 58 -18.49 19.27 3.47
C LEU A 58 -19.36 18.08 3.02
N PRO A 59 -20.39 18.31 2.18
CA PRO A 59 -21.14 17.23 1.55
C PRO A 59 -20.24 16.25 0.78
N LEU A 60 -20.60 14.97 0.77
CA LEU A 60 -19.80 13.89 0.19
C LEU A 60 -19.31 14.19 -1.24
N GLY A 61 -20.18 14.73 -2.10
CA GLY A 61 -19.83 15.09 -3.47
C GLY A 61 -18.77 16.20 -3.56
N GLN A 62 -18.83 17.20 -2.67
CA GLN A 62 -17.82 18.27 -2.63
C GLN A 62 -16.48 17.74 -2.11
N ARG A 63 -16.50 16.88 -1.09
CA ARG A 63 -15.29 16.18 -0.59
C ARG A 63 -14.63 15.37 -1.69
N TYR A 64 -15.43 14.65 -2.48
CA TYR A 64 -14.94 13.85 -3.58
C TYR A 64 -14.33 14.69 -4.70
N LEU A 65 -14.99 15.77 -5.13
CA LEU A 65 -14.46 16.67 -6.15
C LEU A 65 -13.18 17.38 -5.69
N ARG A 66 -13.12 17.79 -4.42
CA ARG A 66 -11.90 18.35 -3.81
C ARG A 66 -10.77 17.32 -3.83
N PHE A 67 -11.04 16.09 -3.39
CA PHE A 67 -10.08 14.99 -3.40
C PHE A 67 -9.54 14.69 -4.81
N LEU A 68 -10.42 14.57 -5.81
CA LEU A 68 -10.00 14.40 -7.20
C LEU A 68 -9.19 15.59 -7.73
N GLY A 69 -9.59 16.81 -7.38
CA GLY A 69 -8.88 18.03 -7.78
C GLY A 69 -7.49 18.13 -7.15
N GLU A 70 -7.31 17.67 -5.91
CA GLU A 70 -6.01 17.61 -5.23
C GLU A 70 -5.11 16.53 -5.84
N LEU A 71 -5.66 15.33 -6.10
CA LEU A 71 -4.94 14.20 -6.68
C LEU A 71 -4.62 14.37 -8.18
N SER A 72 -5.43 15.14 -8.91
CA SER A 72 -5.26 15.32 -10.35
C SER A 72 -3.96 16.06 -10.67
N PRO A 73 -3.16 15.57 -11.65
CA PRO A 73 -1.99 16.29 -12.15
C PRO A 73 -2.38 17.53 -12.97
N LEU A 74 -3.65 17.69 -13.32
CA LEU A 74 -4.19 18.87 -14.00
C LEU A 74 -5.08 19.64 -13.04
N GLY A 75 -4.81 20.92 -12.84
CA GLY A 75 -5.61 21.76 -11.96
C GLY A 75 -5.04 23.17 -11.81
N ARG A 76 -5.48 23.85 -10.75
CA ARG A 76 -4.93 25.15 -10.38
C ARG A 76 -3.50 24.98 -9.85
N THR A 77 -2.54 25.62 -10.49
CA THR A 77 -1.15 25.68 -10.05
C THR A 77 -0.98 26.74 -8.94
N PHE A 78 0.17 26.72 -8.27
CA PHE A 78 0.50 27.70 -7.22
C PHE A 78 0.46 29.15 -7.72
N ASP A 79 0.71 29.37 -9.01
CA ASP A 79 0.66 30.69 -9.65
C ASP A 79 -0.78 31.16 -9.97
N GLY A 80 -1.81 30.40 -9.55
CA GLY A 80 -3.22 30.72 -9.78
C GLY A 80 -3.73 30.39 -11.19
N GLY A 81 -2.84 29.98 -12.10
CA GLY A 81 -3.18 29.52 -13.44
C GLY A 81 -3.74 28.10 -13.48
N TRP A 82 -4.36 27.71 -14.60
CA TRP A 82 -4.68 26.31 -14.89
C TRP A 82 -3.51 25.67 -15.63
N GLY A 83 -3.03 24.53 -15.12
CA GLY A 83 -1.88 23.86 -15.73
C GLY A 83 -1.57 22.50 -15.12
N LEU A 84 -0.39 22.00 -15.43
CA LEU A 84 0.15 20.78 -14.85
C LEU A 84 0.69 21.08 -13.45
N LYS A 85 0.24 20.33 -12.46
CA LYS A 85 0.70 20.38 -11.08
C LYS A 85 1.08 18.99 -10.60
N TRP A 86 1.87 18.92 -9.54
CA TRP A 86 2.09 17.66 -8.84
C TRP A 86 0.82 17.26 -8.06
N PRO A 87 0.41 15.98 -8.12
CA PRO A 87 -0.65 15.44 -7.27
C PRO A 87 -0.41 15.74 -5.80
N GLY A 88 -1.37 16.39 -5.15
CA GLY A 88 -1.37 16.63 -3.72
C GLY A 88 -1.91 15.40 -2.99
N LEU A 89 -1.07 14.74 -2.19
CA LEU A 89 -1.48 13.61 -1.34
C LEU A 89 -2.02 14.05 0.03
N GLY A 90 -2.03 15.36 0.29
CA GLY A 90 -2.49 15.94 1.54
C GLY A 90 -1.50 15.79 2.70
N THR A 91 -1.99 16.08 3.89
CA THR A 91 -1.28 15.93 5.16
C THR A 91 -1.88 14.77 5.95
N SER A 92 -1.04 14.07 6.70
CA SER A 92 -1.48 13.04 7.63
C SER A 92 -2.29 13.69 8.75
N TYR A 93 -3.49 13.17 9.01
CA TYR A 93 -4.31 13.65 10.12
C TYR A 93 -3.68 13.37 11.50
N PHE A 94 -2.88 12.30 11.63
CA PHE A 94 -2.26 11.91 12.91
C PHE A 94 -0.94 12.61 13.18
N GLY A 95 -0.16 12.88 12.14
CA GLY A 95 1.22 13.38 12.29
C GLY A 95 1.42 14.82 11.87
N GLU A 96 0.40 15.49 11.34
CA GLU A 96 0.44 16.83 10.74
C GLU A 96 1.58 17.04 9.71
N ARG A 97 2.11 15.95 9.16
CA ARG A 97 3.18 15.95 8.18
C ARG A 97 2.63 15.68 6.77
N PRO A 98 3.26 16.23 5.71
CA PRO A 98 2.91 15.88 4.34
C PRO A 98 3.02 14.38 4.10
N VAL A 99 1.99 13.76 3.50
CA VAL A 99 1.98 12.31 3.23
C VAL A 99 3.15 11.90 2.32
N VAL A 100 3.55 12.79 1.41
CA VAL A 100 4.69 12.59 0.50
C VAL A 100 5.98 12.30 1.28
N GLU A 101 6.23 13.01 2.38
CA GLU A 101 7.43 12.82 3.19
C GLU A 101 7.46 11.41 3.80
N SER A 102 6.34 10.97 4.38
CA SER A 102 6.22 9.63 4.95
C SER A 102 6.39 8.52 3.90
N LEU A 103 5.89 8.73 2.68
CA LEU A 103 6.08 7.80 1.57
C LEU A 103 7.55 7.72 1.16
N VAL A 104 8.22 8.86 0.98
CA VAL A 104 9.64 8.93 0.59
C VAL A 104 10.53 8.31 1.67
N GLU A 105 10.21 8.49 2.95
CA GLU A 105 10.95 7.89 4.06
C GLU A 105 10.84 6.35 4.08
N SER A 106 9.66 5.82 3.74
CA SER A 106 9.37 4.37 3.73
C SER A 106 9.82 3.67 2.44
N LEU A 107 10.01 4.42 1.36
CA LEU A 107 10.27 3.92 0.01
C LEU A 107 11.58 3.11 -0.10
N PRO A 108 12.73 3.54 0.46
CA PRO A 108 13.97 2.77 0.38
C PRO A 108 13.87 1.37 1.00
N ALA A 109 13.22 1.27 2.16
CA ALA A 109 13.03 -0.01 2.86
C ALA A 109 12.14 -0.95 2.04
N THR A 110 11.04 -0.40 1.51
CA THR A 110 10.09 -1.14 0.66
C THR A 110 10.75 -1.60 -0.62
N MET A 111 11.56 -0.75 -1.26
CA MET A 111 12.30 -1.11 -2.47
C MET A 111 13.34 -2.19 -2.19
N LEU A 112 14.11 -2.07 -1.11
CA LEU A 112 15.10 -3.06 -0.73
C LEU A 112 14.43 -4.43 -0.50
N LEU A 113 13.33 -4.45 0.25
CA LEU A 113 12.56 -5.66 0.52
C LEU A 113 11.95 -6.25 -0.77
N ALA A 114 11.33 -5.42 -1.60
CA ALA A 114 10.72 -5.87 -2.85
C ALA A 114 11.77 -6.42 -3.83
N CYS A 115 12.89 -5.72 -4.02
CA CYS A 115 13.95 -6.14 -4.93
C CYS A 115 14.66 -7.41 -4.44
N SER A 116 14.93 -7.52 -3.13
CA SER A 116 15.55 -8.74 -2.57
C SER A 116 14.61 -9.94 -2.70
N ALA A 117 13.35 -9.80 -2.31
CA ALA A 117 12.35 -10.86 -2.43
C ALA A 117 12.14 -11.26 -3.91
N MET A 118 12.01 -10.29 -4.82
CA MET A 118 11.85 -10.56 -6.26
C MET A 118 13.09 -11.25 -6.84
N GLY A 119 14.29 -10.81 -6.45
CA GLY A 119 15.55 -11.43 -6.88
C GLY A 119 15.64 -12.89 -6.43
N MET A 120 15.35 -13.18 -5.16
CA MET A 120 15.31 -14.54 -4.63
C MET A 120 14.24 -15.39 -5.33
N ALA A 121 13.04 -14.86 -5.51
CA ALA A 121 11.94 -15.54 -6.18
C ALA A 121 12.27 -15.85 -7.64
N LEU A 122 12.94 -14.94 -8.35
CA LEU A 122 13.34 -15.14 -9.74
C LEU A 122 14.42 -16.21 -9.85
N VAL A 123 15.46 -16.15 -9.01
CA VAL A 123 16.53 -17.15 -9.00
C VAL A 123 15.96 -18.53 -8.69
N LEU A 124 15.26 -18.70 -7.56
CA LEU A 124 14.69 -19.98 -7.16
C LEU A 124 13.62 -20.46 -8.13
N GLY A 125 12.74 -19.57 -8.57
CA GLY A 125 11.65 -19.88 -9.49
C GLY A 125 12.14 -20.35 -10.86
N ILE A 126 13.20 -19.74 -11.40
CA ILE A 126 13.81 -20.18 -12.66
C ILE A 126 14.44 -21.57 -12.49
N PHE A 127 15.21 -21.80 -11.41
CA PHE A 127 15.83 -23.11 -11.20
C PHE A 127 14.79 -24.23 -11.02
N ILE A 128 13.78 -23.99 -10.19
CA ILE A 128 12.70 -24.96 -9.96
C ILE A 128 11.91 -25.16 -11.26
N GLY A 129 11.60 -24.09 -11.99
CA GLY A 129 10.87 -24.15 -13.26
C GLY A 129 11.62 -24.94 -14.34
N LEU A 130 12.92 -24.70 -14.52
CA LEU A 130 13.77 -25.45 -15.44
C LEU A 130 13.88 -26.92 -15.03
N PHE A 131 14.03 -27.19 -13.74
CA PHE A 131 14.09 -28.55 -13.21
C PHE A 131 12.79 -29.33 -13.48
N LEU A 132 11.63 -28.71 -13.25
CA LEU A 132 10.34 -29.30 -13.58
C LEU A 132 10.17 -29.52 -15.08
N ALA A 133 10.58 -28.55 -15.91
CA ALA A 133 10.51 -28.67 -17.37
C ALA A 133 11.38 -29.82 -17.90
N TRP A 134 12.55 -30.05 -17.31
CA TRP A 134 13.44 -31.14 -17.70
C TRP A 134 12.95 -32.52 -17.20
N ARG A 135 12.50 -32.62 -15.95
CA ARG A 135 12.10 -33.90 -15.34
C ARG A 135 10.75 -34.41 -15.86
N GLY A 136 9.84 -33.51 -16.26
CA GLY A 136 8.49 -33.85 -16.70
C GLY A 136 7.55 -34.24 -15.54
N ASP A 137 6.48 -34.96 -15.88
CA ASP A 137 5.42 -35.32 -14.94
C ASP A 137 5.84 -36.39 -13.91
N GLY A 138 5.36 -36.25 -12.67
CA GLY A 138 5.61 -37.19 -11.58
C GLY A 138 5.11 -36.72 -10.22
N ALA A 139 5.23 -37.56 -9.18
CA ALA A 139 4.80 -37.21 -7.82
C ALA A 139 5.54 -36.00 -7.25
N LEU A 140 6.84 -35.89 -7.51
CA LEU A 140 7.66 -34.76 -7.09
C LEU A 140 7.24 -33.46 -7.81
N ALA A 141 6.97 -33.52 -9.12
CA ALA A 141 6.49 -32.37 -9.87
C ALA A 141 5.14 -31.87 -9.35
N LYS A 142 4.20 -32.80 -9.10
CA LYS A 142 2.91 -32.50 -8.47
C LYS A 142 3.06 -31.91 -7.07
N GLY A 143 4.02 -32.41 -6.28
CA GLY A 143 4.34 -31.87 -4.95
C GLY A 143 4.85 -30.43 -5.01
N ILE A 144 5.78 -30.12 -5.90
CA ILE A 144 6.30 -28.77 -6.09
C ILE A 144 5.20 -27.81 -6.56
N ILE A 145 4.43 -28.20 -7.57
CA ILE A 145 3.31 -27.39 -8.07
C ILE A 145 2.29 -27.16 -6.96
N GLY A 146 1.93 -28.21 -6.20
CA GLY A 146 1.03 -28.10 -5.07
C GLY A 146 1.54 -27.13 -4.00
N LEU A 147 2.82 -27.20 -3.63
CA LEU A 147 3.44 -26.28 -2.69
C LEU A 147 3.42 -24.83 -3.20
N ALA A 148 3.73 -24.62 -4.49
CA ALA A 148 3.67 -23.30 -5.11
C ALA A 148 2.24 -22.73 -5.12
N THR A 149 1.24 -23.56 -5.41
CA THR A 149 -0.17 -23.18 -5.35
C THR A 149 -0.60 -22.82 -3.93
N LEU A 150 -0.19 -23.60 -2.93
CA LEU A 150 -0.45 -23.27 -1.52
C LEU A 150 0.14 -21.91 -1.16
N GLY A 151 1.40 -21.66 -1.51
CA GLY A 151 2.05 -20.37 -1.27
C GLY A 151 1.36 -19.19 -1.95
N MET A 152 0.84 -19.36 -3.17
CA MET A 152 0.09 -18.31 -3.88
C MET A 152 -1.32 -18.07 -3.31
N SER A 153 -1.96 -19.13 -2.79
CA SER A 153 -3.32 -19.07 -2.27
C SER A 153 -3.41 -18.65 -0.80
N ALA A 154 -2.33 -18.83 -0.04
CA ALA A 154 -2.31 -18.52 1.37
C ALA A 154 -2.37 -16.99 1.59
N PRO A 155 -3.18 -16.52 2.57
CA PRO A 155 -3.19 -15.10 2.91
C PRO A 155 -1.80 -14.63 3.33
N SER A 156 -1.31 -13.56 2.70
CA SER A 156 0.07 -13.08 2.91
C SER A 156 0.38 -12.76 4.37
N PHE A 157 -0.58 -12.18 5.11
CA PHE A 157 -0.42 -11.89 6.54
C PHE A 157 -0.22 -13.18 7.37
N PHE A 158 -0.92 -14.26 7.02
CA PHE A 158 -0.82 -15.53 7.73
C PHE A 158 0.54 -16.18 7.49
N VAL A 159 0.99 -16.19 6.23
CA VAL A 159 2.33 -16.65 5.86
C VAL A 159 3.41 -15.84 6.57
N ALA A 160 3.26 -14.51 6.62
CA ALA A 160 4.19 -13.64 7.33
C ALA A 160 4.32 -14.00 8.82
N ILE A 161 3.20 -14.30 9.50
CA ILE A 161 3.19 -14.74 10.90
C ILE A 161 3.92 -16.08 11.07
N LEU A 162 3.67 -17.06 10.21
CA LEU A 162 4.35 -18.36 10.27
C LEU A 162 5.85 -18.24 10.05
N VAL A 163 6.28 -17.39 9.11
CA VAL A 163 7.69 -17.12 8.84
C VAL A 163 8.34 -16.39 10.02
N ALA A 164 7.68 -15.38 10.59
CA ALA A 164 8.19 -14.67 11.76
C ALA A 164 8.32 -15.59 12.98
N TRP A 165 7.34 -16.45 13.23
CA TRP A 165 7.40 -17.45 14.29
C TRP A 165 8.50 -18.50 14.03
N GLY A 166 8.58 -19.03 12.81
CA GLY A 166 9.57 -20.05 12.46
C GLY A 166 11.01 -19.53 12.55
N LEU A 167 11.30 -18.37 11.97
CA LEU A 167 12.64 -17.82 11.93
C LEU A 167 13.01 -17.05 13.22
N GLY A 168 12.07 -16.33 13.81
CA GLY A 168 12.32 -15.44 14.94
C GLY A 168 12.07 -16.05 16.32
N VAL A 169 11.40 -17.22 16.41
CA VAL A 169 11.18 -17.92 17.67
C VAL A 169 11.77 -19.33 17.63
N VAL A 170 11.37 -20.16 16.67
CA VAL A 170 11.78 -21.58 16.63
C VAL A 170 13.25 -21.74 16.27
N TRP A 171 13.73 -20.97 15.29
CA TRP A 171 15.12 -21.00 14.83
C TRP A 171 15.95 -19.80 15.27
N TYR A 172 15.52 -19.10 16.31
CA TYR A 172 16.20 -17.91 16.81
C TYR A 172 17.69 -18.13 17.08
N ASP A 173 18.04 -19.25 17.72
CA ASP A 173 19.44 -19.59 18.05
C ASP A 173 20.37 -19.67 16.82
N TYR A 174 19.81 -19.94 15.63
CA TYR A 174 20.55 -20.03 14.38
C TYR A 174 20.48 -18.75 13.54
N THR A 175 19.34 -18.06 13.57
CA THR A 175 19.08 -16.91 12.69
C THR A 175 19.45 -15.58 13.35
N GLY A 176 19.32 -15.47 14.67
CA GLY A 176 19.41 -14.22 15.41
C GLY A 176 18.38 -13.15 14.99
N LEU A 177 17.34 -13.54 14.25
CA LEU A 177 16.35 -12.62 13.71
C LEU A 177 15.29 -12.30 14.76
N PRO A 178 14.95 -11.03 15.02
CA PRO A 178 13.83 -10.71 15.89
C PRO A 178 12.51 -11.04 15.18
N ALA A 179 11.50 -11.47 15.94
CA ALA A 179 10.17 -11.77 15.40
C ALA A 179 9.43 -10.49 14.93
N THR A 180 9.82 -9.33 15.44
CA THR A 180 9.25 -8.01 15.14
C THR A 180 10.35 -6.96 15.00
N GLY A 181 10.03 -5.82 14.42
CA GLY A 181 10.95 -4.69 14.27
C GLY A 181 11.15 -4.27 12.82
N GLY A 182 12.00 -3.26 12.62
CA GLY A 182 12.31 -2.70 11.32
C GLY A 182 13.78 -2.85 10.95
N TRP A 183 14.08 -2.65 9.68
CA TRP A 183 15.46 -2.68 9.15
C TRP A 183 16.43 -1.66 9.78
N ARG A 184 15.91 -0.62 10.46
CA ARG A 184 16.70 0.41 11.19
C ARG A 184 16.57 0.33 12.71
N VAL A 185 15.49 -0.26 13.21
CA VAL A 185 15.19 -0.33 14.64
C VAL A 185 14.89 -1.78 14.96
N LEU A 186 15.88 -2.43 15.58
CA LEU A 186 15.68 -3.71 16.24
C LEU A 186 14.98 -3.37 17.56
N ASP A 187 13.70 -3.74 17.70
CA ASP A 187 13.02 -3.59 18.98
C ASP A 187 13.74 -4.46 20.03
N PRO A 188 14.11 -3.92 21.21
CA PRO A 188 14.89 -4.64 22.22
C PRO A 188 14.05 -5.60 23.09
N PHE A 189 12.92 -6.11 22.58
CA PHE A 189 12.06 -7.03 23.32
C PHE A 189 12.27 -8.47 22.88
#